data_AF-A0A512AL34-F1
#
_entry.id   AF-A0A512AL34-F1
#
_cell.length_a   1.000
_cell.length_b   1.000
_cell.length_c   1.000
_cell.angle_alpha   90.00
_cell.angle_beta   90.00
_cell.angle_gamma   90.00
#
_symmetry.space_group_name_H-M   'P 1'
#
loop_
_entity.id
_entity.type
_entity.pdbx_description
1 polymer ?
#
loop_
_entity_poly.entity_id
_entity_poly.type
_entity_poly.pdbx_seq_one_letter_code
_entity_poly.pdbx_strand_id
1 'polypeptide(L)'
;MRFVPAMIAPLLLAGCEAPPADRQKPDEGSPVLRVIYRDTESEMVLMVPEKGQRAAIRSDCAAPLLVDAHTGAVRVLSETEVQARLKTMQLAGATRGACPRN
;
A
#
# COMPACT_ATOMS: atom_id res chain seq x y z
N MET A 1 5.68 -60.59 -11.02
CA MET A 1 6.55 -59.47 -10.62
C MET A 1 6.49 -58.41 -11.71
N ARG A 2 5.85 -57.27 -11.44
CA ARG A 2 5.70 -56.14 -12.39
C ARG A 2 6.25 -54.89 -11.72
N PHE A 3 7.33 -54.36 -12.28
CA PHE A 3 7.95 -53.10 -11.88
C PHE A 3 7.10 -51.94 -12.39
N VAL A 4 6.73 -51.02 -11.50
CA VAL A 4 6.11 -49.73 -11.82
C VAL A 4 7.15 -48.64 -11.55
N PRO A 5 7.68 -47.93 -12.56
CA PRO A 5 8.45 -46.73 -12.31
C PRO A 5 7.48 -45.54 -12.40
N ALA A 6 6.99 -45.06 -11.26
CA ALA A 6 6.34 -43.76 -11.20
C ALA A 6 7.42 -42.71 -10.91
N MET A 7 7.71 -41.92 -11.93
CA MET A 7 8.69 -40.83 -11.93
C MET A 7 8.46 -39.87 -10.76
N ILE A 8 9.51 -39.67 -9.97
CA ILE A 8 9.61 -38.60 -8.98
C ILE A 8 9.83 -37.30 -9.77
N ALA A 9 8.81 -36.47 -9.89
CA ALA A 9 8.94 -35.12 -10.39
C ALA A 9 9.41 -34.21 -9.24
N PRO A 10 10.61 -33.59 -9.31
CA PRO A 10 10.98 -32.57 -8.35
C PRO A 10 10.15 -31.32 -8.67
N LEU A 11 9.27 -30.96 -7.74
CA LEU A 11 8.66 -29.62 -7.67
C LEU A 11 9.80 -28.62 -7.54
N LEU A 12 10.16 -28.00 -8.65
CA LEU A 12 10.98 -26.80 -8.69
C LEU A 12 10.27 -25.76 -7.82
N LEU A 13 10.83 -25.49 -6.64
CA LEU A 13 10.53 -24.31 -5.86
C LEU A 13 10.87 -23.10 -6.75
N ALA A 14 9.85 -22.58 -7.44
CA ALA A 14 9.90 -21.26 -8.02
C ALA A 14 10.25 -20.32 -6.86
N GLY A 15 11.48 -19.79 -6.89
CA GLY A 15 11.94 -18.86 -5.89
C GLY A 15 10.94 -17.71 -5.76
N CYS A 16 10.73 -17.26 -4.54
CA CYS A 16 10.21 -15.92 -4.31
C CYS A 16 11.18 -14.94 -4.95
N GLU A 17 10.96 -14.61 -6.23
CA GLU A 17 11.63 -13.52 -6.90
C GLU A 17 11.11 -12.26 -6.20
N ALA A 18 11.88 -11.78 -5.22
CA ALA A 18 11.61 -10.47 -4.63
C ALA A 18 11.63 -9.47 -5.81
N PRO A 19 10.52 -8.76 -6.07
CA PRO A 19 10.50 -7.81 -7.16
C PRO A 19 11.66 -6.83 -6.96
N PRO A 20 12.35 -6.43 -8.05
CA PRO A 20 13.47 -5.51 -7.95
C PRO A 20 12.99 -4.29 -7.16
N ALA A 21 13.70 -3.95 -6.09
CA ALA A 21 13.48 -2.71 -5.37
C ALA A 21 13.70 -1.59 -6.38
N ASP A 22 12.60 -1.05 -6.91
CA ASP A 22 12.60 0.11 -7.78
C ASP A 22 13.48 1.15 -7.10
N ARG A 23 14.58 1.53 -7.74
CA ARG A 23 15.40 2.65 -7.27
C ARG A 23 14.53 3.88 -7.44
N GLN A 24 13.72 4.19 -6.44
CA GLN A 24 13.03 5.46 -6.32
C GLN A 24 14.12 6.52 -6.45
N LYS A 25 14.06 7.27 -7.56
CA LYS A 25 14.73 8.55 -7.73
C LYS A 25 14.55 9.32 -6.42
N PRO A 26 15.53 10.08 -5.91
CA PRO A 26 15.29 10.94 -4.76
C PRO A 26 14.11 11.84 -5.11
N ASP A 27 12.94 11.52 -4.55
CA ASP A 27 11.70 12.17 -4.91
C ASP A 27 11.84 13.64 -4.48
N GLU A 28 11.77 14.56 -5.45
CA GLU A 28 11.75 15.99 -5.18
C GLU A 28 10.43 16.34 -4.48
N GLY A 29 10.41 16.23 -3.15
CA GLY A 29 9.19 16.38 -2.38
C GLY A 29 9.39 16.27 -0.87
N SER A 30 8.30 16.50 -0.13
CA SER A 30 8.25 16.21 1.30
C SER A 30 8.02 14.70 1.49
N PRO A 31 8.94 13.96 2.12
CA PRO A 31 8.81 12.51 2.28
C PRO A 31 7.61 12.15 3.17
N VAL A 32 6.91 11.11 2.71
CA VAL A 32 5.70 10.57 3.32
C VAL A 32 5.74 9.05 3.34
N LEU A 33 4.95 8.48 4.25
CA LEU A 33 4.52 7.10 4.21
C LEU A 33 3.12 7.06 3.63
N ARG A 34 2.97 6.35 2.50
CA ARG A 34 1.68 5.91 2.00
C ARG A 34 1.25 4.70 2.81
N VAL A 35 0.29 4.88 3.69
CA VAL A 35 -0.27 3.84 4.56
C VAL A 35 -1.59 3.35 3.97
N ILE A 36 -1.76 2.04 3.89
CA ILE A 36 -2.97 1.41 3.35
C ILE A 36 -3.68 0.66 4.46
N TYR A 37 -4.96 0.97 4.65
CA TYR A 37 -5.89 0.21 5.47
C TYR A 37 -6.90 -0.49 4.56
N ARG A 38 -7.36 -1.68 4.92
CA ARG A 38 -8.34 -2.45 4.13
C ARG A 38 -9.42 -3.09 5.00
N ASP A 39 -10.60 -3.23 4.42
CA ASP A 39 -11.66 -4.14 4.86
C ASP A 39 -12.14 -4.98 3.65
N THR A 40 -13.32 -5.61 3.75
CA THR A 40 -13.84 -6.45 2.65
C THR A 40 -14.34 -5.66 1.46
N GLU A 41 -14.68 -4.38 1.64
CA GLU A 41 -15.36 -3.56 0.64
C GLU A 41 -14.48 -2.41 0.13
N SER A 42 -13.43 -2.03 0.86
CA SER A 42 -12.68 -0.82 0.56
C SER A 42 -11.22 -0.86 1.00
N GLU A 43 -10.42 -0.08 0.30
CA GLU A 43 -9.08 0.32 0.71
C GLU A 43 -9.07 1.81 1.04
N MET A 44 -8.45 2.17 2.18
CA MET A 44 -8.24 3.55 2.58
C MET A 44 -6.74 3.86 2.53
N VAL A 45 -6.37 4.91 1.81
CA VAL A 45 -4.98 5.33 1.63
C VAL A 45 -4.77 6.65 2.38
N LEU A 46 -3.79 6.66 3.28
CA LEU A 46 -3.38 7.84 4.04
C LEU A 46 -1.94 8.20 3.71
N MET A 47 -1.64 9.47 3.52
CA MET A 47 -0.27 9.97 3.44
C MET A 47 0.13 10.54 4.81
N VAL A 48 1.16 9.96 5.42
CA VAL A 48 1.64 10.35 6.75
C VAL A 48 3.06 10.93 6.62
N PRO A 49 3.33 12.16 7.08
CA PRO A 49 4.69 12.68 7.08
C PRO A 49 5.66 11.79 7.85
N GLU A 50 6.89 11.61 7.34
CA GLU A 50 7.90 10.87 8.10
C GLU A 50 8.33 11.60 9.37
N LYS A 51 8.80 10.84 10.37
CA LYS A 51 9.23 11.35 11.68
C LYS A 51 10.26 12.48 11.51
N GLY A 52 9.98 13.63 12.14
CA GLY A 52 10.80 14.84 12.03
C GLY A 52 10.25 15.86 11.03
N GLN A 53 9.28 15.49 10.20
CA GLN A 53 8.59 16.40 9.29
C GLN A 53 7.24 16.78 9.90
N ARG A 54 7.21 17.90 10.62
CA ARG A 54 5.98 18.50 11.17
C ARG A 54 5.20 19.34 10.15
N ALA A 55 5.65 19.40 8.91
CA ALA A 55 4.94 20.13 7.89
C ALA A 55 3.60 19.44 7.64
N ALA A 56 2.51 20.11 7.97
CA ALA A 56 1.20 19.75 7.46
C ALA A 56 1.30 19.82 5.93
N ILE A 57 1.44 18.65 5.29
CA ILE A 57 1.39 18.55 3.84
C ILE A 57 -0.07 18.83 3.49
N ARG A 58 -0.40 20.11 3.31
CA ARG A 58 -1.72 20.59 2.89
C ARG A 58 -1.74 20.73 1.39
N SER A 59 -1.48 19.62 0.70
CA SER A 59 -1.62 19.54 -0.75
C SER A 59 -2.56 18.39 -1.08
N ASP A 60 -3.18 18.45 -2.26
CA ASP A 60 -4.04 17.38 -2.77
C ASP A 60 -3.33 16.02 -2.78
N CYS A 61 -1.99 16.00 -2.82
CA CYS A 61 -1.19 14.79 -2.70
C CYS A 61 -1.40 14.03 -1.39
N ALA A 62 -1.65 14.74 -0.29
CA ALA A 62 -1.84 14.13 1.03
C ALA A 62 -3.32 13.98 1.44
N ALA A 63 -4.25 14.22 0.50
CA ALA A 63 -5.67 14.01 0.74
C ALA A 63 -5.93 12.53 1.08
N PRO A 64 -6.62 12.21 2.18
CA PRO A 64 -7.04 10.84 2.49
C PRO A 64 -7.99 10.32 1.42
N LEU A 65 -7.73 9.12 0.90
CA LEU A 65 -8.54 8.53 -0.17
C LEU A 65 -9.23 7.25 0.30
N LEU A 66 -10.45 7.03 -0.18
CA LEU A 66 -11.13 5.74 -0.17
C LEU A 66 -11.23 5.21 -1.59
N VAL A 67 -10.87 3.95 -1.77
CA VAL A 67 -10.99 3.18 -3.00
C VAL A 67 -11.97 2.05 -2.75
N ASP A 68 -13.02 2.00 -3.56
CA ASP A 68 -13.97 0.89 -3.55
C ASP A 68 -13.33 -0.36 -4.18
N ALA A 69 -13.36 -1.49 -3.49
CA ALA A 69 -12.64 -2.69 -3.92
C ALA A 69 -13.26 -3.38 -5.16
N HIS A 70 -14.55 -3.14 -5.42
CA HIS A 70 -15.29 -3.80 -6.50
C HIS A 70 -15.27 -2.99 -7.80
N THR A 71 -15.34 -1.66 -7.67
CA THR A 71 -15.47 -0.73 -8.80
C THR A 71 -14.19 0.06 -9.07
N GLY A 72 -13.28 0.12 -8.10
CA GLY A 72 -12.09 0.98 -8.17
C GLY A 72 -12.40 2.48 -8.05
N ALA A 73 -13.64 2.85 -7.69
CA ALA A 73 -14.02 4.25 -7.55
C ALA A 73 -13.24 4.91 -6.40
N VAL A 74 -12.72 6.12 -6.66
CA VAL A 74 -11.88 6.86 -5.71
C VAL A 74 -12.61 8.11 -5.23
N ARG A 75 -12.57 8.38 -3.92
CA ARG A 75 -13.03 9.64 -3.35
C ARG A 75 -12.16 10.12 -2.20
N VAL A 76 -12.16 11.42 -1.97
CA VAL A 76 -11.53 12.03 -0.80
C VAL A 76 -12.39 11.78 0.44
N LEU A 77 -11.74 11.48 1.57
CA LEU A 77 -12.38 11.35 2.87
C LEU A 77 -12.17 12.61 3.70
N SER A 78 -13.20 12.97 4.47
CA SER A 78 -13.06 13.94 5.57
C SER A 78 -12.31 13.32 6.75
N GLU A 79 -11.77 14.17 7.63
CA GLU A 79 -11.06 13.73 8.83
C GLU A 79 -11.93 12.84 9.73
N THR A 80 -13.21 13.18 9.90
CA THR A 80 -14.15 12.40 10.72
C THR A 80 -14.41 11.01 10.14
N GLU A 81 -14.52 10.89 8.81
CA GLU A 81 -14.67 9.60 8.13
C GLU A 81 -13.40 8.75 8.27
N VAL A 82 -12.21 9.36 8.17
CA VAL A 82 -10.94 8.65 8.40
C VAL A 82 -10.91 8.07 9.82
N GLN A 83 -11.21 8.88 10.84
CA GLN A 83 -11.22 8.42 12.23
C GLN A 83 -12.25 7.33 12.49
N ALA A 84 -13.41 7.37 11.83
CA ALA A 84 -14.41 6.31 11.94
C ALA A 84 -13.90 4.99 11.34
N ARG A 85 -13.29 5.05 10.15
CA ARG A 85 -12.79 3.88 9.42
C ARG A 85 -11.57 3.23 10.07
N LEU A 86 -10.67 4.03 10.65
CA LEU A 86 -9.50 3.51 11.37
C LEU A 86 -9.87 2.57 12.53
N LYS A 87 -11.11 2.61 13.04
CA LYS A 87 -11.59 1.72 14.10
C LYS A 87 -11.96 0.32 13.61
N THR A 88 -12.28 0.17 12.32
CA THR A 88 -12.85 -1.07 11.76
C THR A 88 -11.95 -1.69 10.68
N MET A 89 -11.09 -0.89 10.06
CA MET A 89 -10.19 -1.35 8.99
C MET A 89 -8.87 -1.88 9.56
N GLN A 90 -8.23 -2.78 8.81
CA GLN A 90 -6.95 -3.37 9.17
C GLN A 90 -5.81 -2.72 8.39
N LEU A 91 -4.67 -2.49 9.06
CA LEU A 91 -3.46 -2.04 8.38
C LEU A 91 -2.98 -3.13 7.40
N ALA A 92 -2.92 -2.80 6.12
CA ALA A 92 -2.49 -3.70 5.05
C ALA A 92 -1.01 -3.50 4.67
N GLY A 93 -0.49 -2.28 4.81
CA GLY A 93 0.90 -1.98 4.49
C GLY A 93 1.24 -0.50 4.58
N ALA A 94 2.53 -0.22 4.46
CA ALA A 94 3.04 1.14 4.36
C ALA A 94 4.24 1.17 3.40
N THR A 95 4.29 2.17 2.54
CA THR A 95 5.37 2.35 1.55
C THR A 95 5.87 3.78 1.60
N ARG A 96 7.18 3.97 1.48
CA ARG A 96 7.79 5.30 1.40
C ARG A 96 7.57 5.92 0.02
N GLY A 97 7.40 7.24 0.01
CA GLY A 97 7.44 8.07 -1.19
C GLY A 97 7.63 9.53 -0.79
N ALA A 98 7.39 10.45 -1.72
CA ALA A 98 7.26 11.86 -1.38
C ALA A 98 6.05 12.52 -2.04
N CYS A 99 5.52 13.53 -1.38
CA CYS A 99 4.56 14.44 -1.98
C CYS A 99 5.30 15.65 -2.57
N PRO A 100 5.01 16.05 -3.82
CA PRO A 100 5.62 17.24 -4.40
C PRO A 100 5.24 18.48 -3.56
N ARG A 101 6.20 19.41 -3.48
CA ARG A 101 6.01 20.71 -2.81
C ARG A 101 5.31 21.63 -3.81
N ASN A 102 3.99 21.54 -3.87
CA ASN A 102 3.17 22.51 -4.62
C ASN A 102 2.89 23.73 -3.73
#